data_AF-A0A6H1FSB3-F1
#
_entry.id   AF-A0A6H1FSB3-F1
#
_cell.length_a   1.000
_cell.length_b   1.000
_cell.length_c   1.000
_cell.angle_alpha   90.00
_cell.angle_beta   90.00
_cell.angle_gamma   90.00
#
_symmetry.space_group_name_H-M   'P 1'
#
loop_
_entity.id
_entity.type
_entity.pdbx_description
1 polymer ?
#
loop_
_entity_poly.entity_id
_entity_poly.type
_entity_poly.pdbx_seq_one_letter_code
_entity_poly.pdbx_strand_id
1 'polypeptide(L)'
;MQTLLFRCRLANGLHARPASALEQQTARFAATVTLINLTKSRRASAKSVLAMVGADVAPGDECQLQIEGEDEQQALLALRDFIENEFEHSDGPLAGGSAGGEQLLPVFLSRSRSKIWQGTGVRKGIAIAKAVYLQHTELDELARQQEETPPDVQQRQLGKALEDARRQLRADIARHDGEAAQILDAQSQLLEDETVEECLLGQSGTPNAIAALARAVDALREPFRQSGSDYLRQRELDVYDLGLRLACQLTGEARMWLPELNEGSILVCRSLLTPGQLLLLRGANLRGIVMPKGGETSHTAILAGVFAIPLLCPDSTGELFAQPAGELLLAADCGLLLSDPDEVARRWFQLEDEKQRRLPTASGDEPEGDMLSESLVLLNESLRDKHEVIKRLTDNLDVQGRVVSATLAEHSIWQREEVFTTALGFSIAIPHCKSAAITRSSISVLRLTEPLEWGNGVAVKLVIMLTLSEGEGQQHMRIFSVLARRLMHESFRKRLMAAGSPREMLNLLRDEVMISS
;
A
#
# COMPACT_ATOMS: atom_id res chain seq x y z
N MET A 1 39.54 20.43 21.92
CA MET A 1 38.51 20.63 20.88
C MET A 1 39.04 20.11 19.57
N GLN A 2 38.38 19.10 18.98
CA GLN A 2 38.72 18.49 17.70
C GLN A 2 37.61 18.76 16.66
N THR A 3 37.96 18.71 15.38
CA THR A 3 37.01 18.92 14.29
C THR A 3 37.19 17.90 13.16
N LEU A 4 36.06 17.43 12.62
CA LEU A 4 36.01 16.56 11.45
C LEU A 4 35.11 17.20 10.39
N LEU A 5 35.65 17.47 9.21
CA LEU A 5 34.89 17.99 8.07
C LEU A 5 34.54 16.84 7.13
N PHE A 6 33.30 16.83 6.65
CA PHE A 6 32.86 15.87 5.65
C PHE A 6 31.77 16.48 4.76
N ARG A 7 31.58 15.91 3.57
CA ARG A 7 30.49 16.25 2.68
C ARG A 7 29.43 15.17 2.75
N CYS A 8 28.16 15.53 2.94
CA CYS A 8 27.09 14.55 2.98
C CYS A 8 26.93 13.89 1.60
N ARG A 9 27.15 12.58 1.51
CA ARG A 9 27.00 11.79 0.28
C ARG A 9 25.75 10.91 0.26
N LEU A 10 24.97 10.95 1.34
CA LEU A 10 23.71 10.23 1.49
C LEU A 10 22.73 10.74 0.43
N ALA A 11 22.12 9.83 -0.33
CA ALA A 11 21.22 10.14 -1.44
C ALA A 11 19.97 10.90 -0.95
N ASN A 12 19.56 10.66 0.30
CA ASN A 12 18.39 11.29 0.91
C ASN A 12 18.75 12.31 2.00
N GLY A 13 20.04 12.65 2.15
CA GLY A 13 20.55 13.54 3.20
C GLY A 13 20.65 12.86 4.58
N LEU A 14 20.93 13.64 5.64
CA LEU A 14 21.00 13.11 7.00
C LEU A 14 19.61 12.95 7.60
N HIS A 15 19.01 11.81 7.31
CA HIS A 15 17.73 11.43 7.86
C HIS A 15 17.88 10.51 9.08
N ALA A 16 16.78 10.13 9.71
CA ALA A 16 16.80 9.46 11.01
C ALA A 16 17.61 8.16 11.08
N ARG A 17 17.72 7.36 10.01
CA ARG A 17 18.52 6.12 10.02
C ARG A 17 20.04 6.40 10.07
N PRO A 18 20.64 7.16 9.13
CA PRO A 18 22.03 7.59 9.23
C PRO A 18 22.26 8.43 10.48
N ALA A 19 21.29 9.23 10.92
CA ALA A 19 21.37 9.98 12.17
C ALA A 19 21.39 9.05 13.41
N SER A 20 20.56 8.00 13.48
CA SER A 20 20.65 6.98 14.54
C SER A 20 21.98 6.24 14.52
N ALA A 21 22.50 5.90 13.34
CA ALA A 21 23.79 5.25 13.22
C ALA A 21 24.92 6.17 13.73
N LEU A 22 24.88 7.46 13.39
CA LEU A 22 25.82 8.46 13.88
C LEU A 22 25.66 8.69 15.40
N GLU A 23 24.44 8.80 15.90
CA GLU A 23 24.12 8.94 17.32
C GLU A 23 24.72 7.76 18.11
N GLN A 24 24.46 6.52 17.68
CA GLN A 24 25.01 5.31 18.30
C GLN A 24 26.54 5.28 18.36
N GLN A 25 27.23 5.89 17.38
CA GLN A 25 28.69 6.04 17.46
C GLN A 25 29.09 7.11 18.46
N THR A 26 28.41 8.25 18.47
CA THR A 26 28.72 9.37 19.37
C THR A 26 28.37 9.08 20.83
N ALA A 27 27.32 8.28 21.09
CA ALA A 27 26.86 7.90 22.42
C ALA A 27 27.87 7.02 23.18
N ARG A 28 28.84 6.42 22.49
CA ARG A 28 29.94 5.64 23.08
C ARG A 28 30.95 6.49 23.84
N PHE A 29 30.91 7.81 23.66
CA PHE A 29 31.91 8.75 24.16
C PHE A 29 31.29 9.74 25.16
N ALA A 30 32.07 10.16 26.15
CA ALA A 30 31.68 11.20 27.09
C ALA A 30 31.67 12.57 26.41
N ALA A 31 32.56 12.81 25.45
CA ALA A 31 32.67 14.05 24.70
C ALA A 31 31.34 14.54 24.13
N THR A 32 31.14 15.85 24.15
CA THR A 32 30.06 16.51 23.43
C THR A 32 30.42 16.55 21.96
N VAL A 33 29.50 16.09 21.10
CA VAL A 33 29.68 16.10 19.66
C VAL A 33 28.59 16.97 19.06
N THR A 34 28.96 18.04 18.38
CA THR A 34 28.04 18.97 17.70
C THR A 34 28.18 18.81 16.20
N LEU A 35 27.10 18.44 15.53
CA LEU A 35 26.98 18.50 14.08
C LEU A 35 26.66 19.94 13.64
N ILE A 36 27.38 20.44 12.64
CA ILE A 36 27.17 21.75 12.05
C ILE A 36 26.98 21.55 10.54
N ASN A 37 25.81 21.93 10.03
CA ASN A 37 25.58 22.10 8.60
C ASN A 37 26.15 23.47 8.20
N LEU A 38 27.32 23.48 7.57
CA LEU A 38 28.02 24.70 7.17
C LEU A 38 27.26 25.44 6.05
N THR A 39 26.61 24.69 5.14
CA THR A 39 25.80 25.28 4.07
C THR A 39 24.63 26.10 4.62
N LYS A 40 23.96 25.59 5.66
CA LYS A 40 22.72 26.18 6.20
C LYS A 40 22.90 26.89 7.54
N SER A 41 24.12 26.93 8.07
CA SER A 41 24.46 27.50 9.39
C SER A 41 23.59 26.95 10.53
N ARG A 42 23.17 25.68 10.43
CA ARG A 42 22.40 24.99 11.48
C ARG A 42 23.34 24.13 12.33
N ARG A 43 23.07 24.06 13.63
CA ARG A 43 23.84 23.27 14.59
C ARG A 43 22.91 22.31 15.32
N ALA A 44 23.42 21.14 15.67
CA ALA A 44 22.69 20.08 16.33
C ALA A 44 23.62 19.26 17.24
N SER A 45 23.09 18.77 18.38
CA SER A 45 23.76 17.71 19.13
C SER A 45 23.82 16.47 18.24
N ALA A 46 25.00 15.89 18.06
CA ALA A 46 25.15 14.62 17.35
C ALA A 46 24.76 13.41 18.21
N LYS A 47 24.47 13.64 19.50
CA LYS A 47 23.85 12.65 20.41
C LYS A 47 22.33 12.66 20.37
N SER A 48 21.73 13.57 19.59
CA SER A 48 20.29 13.62 19.38
C SER A 48 19.98 13.43 17.91
N VAL A 49 19.27 12.35 17.60
CA VAL A 49 18.77 12.06 16.25
C VAL A 49 17.83 13.17 15.81
N LEU A 50 16.96 13.64 16.70
CA LEU A 50 16.02 14.74 16.46
C LEU A 50 16.75 16.04 16.11
N ALA A 51 17.77 16.40 16.89
CA ALA A 51 18.55 17.60 16.63
C ALA A 51 19.28 17.50 15.28
N MET A 52 19.94 16.36 15.01
CA MET A 52 20.69 16.16 13.76
C MET A 52 19.81 16.26 12.53
N VAL A 53 18.61 15.68 12.59
CA VAL A 53 17.64 15.81 11.51
C VAL A 53 17.16 17.26 11.35
N GLY A 54 16.94 17.98 12.46
CA GLY A 54 16.63 19.41 12.45
C GLY A 54 17.72 20.29 11.84
N ALA A 55 18.97 19.81 11.77
CA ALA A 55 20.05 20.49 11.04
C ALA A 55 19.86 20.47 9.51
N ASP A 56 18.87 19.71 9.00
CA ASP A 56 18.41 19.69 7.62
C ASP A 56 19.56 19.49 6.61
N VAL A 57 20.45 18.52 6.89
CA VAL A 57 21.59 18.21 6.02
C VAL A 57 21.10 17.50 4.76
N ALA A 58 21.28 18.14 3.61
CA ALA A 58 20.90 17.64 2.30
C ALA A 58 22.08 16.95 1.58
N PRO A 59 21.82 16.15 0.53
CA PRO A 59 22.88 15.59 -0.30
C PRO A 59 23.80 16.70 -0.84
N GLY A 60 25.11 16.54 -0.62
CA GLY A 60 26.13 17.48 -1.04
C GLY A 60 26.43 18.63 -0.08
N ASP A 61 25.70 18.76 1.04
CA ASP A 61 25.98 19.78 2.07
C ASP A 61 27.35 19.56 2.74
N GLU A 62 28.03 20.66 3.05
CA GLU A 62 29.27 20.64 3.83
C GLU A 62 28.94 20.59 5.32
N CYS A 63 29.50 19.61 6.02
CA CYS A 63 29.21 19.33 7.42
C CYS A 63 30.49 19.29 8.25
N GLN A 64 30.35 19.65 9.52
CA GLN A 64 31.42 19.59 10.51
C GLN A 64 30.92 18.90 11.77
N LEU A 65 31.68 17.92 12.28
CA LEU A 65 31.56 17.46 13.66
C LEU A 65 32.58 18.20 14.52
N GLN A 66 32.09 18.93 15.51
CA GLN A 66 32.88 19.57 16.55
C GLN A 66 32.82 18.70 17.81
N ILE A 67 33.98 18.25 18.29
CA ILE A 67 34.10 17.28 19.37
C ILE A 67 34.86 17.94 20.53
N GLU A 68 34.26 17.95 21.71
CA GLU A 68 34.81 18.58 22.92
C GLU A 68 34.62 17.66 24.13
N GLY A 69 35.72 17.27 24.78
CA GLY A 69 35.67 16.44 25.98
C GLY A 69 36.98 15.71 26.27
N GLU A 70 36.99 14.93 27.35
CA GLU A 70 38.19 14.21 27.81
C GLU A 70 38.64 13.10 26.84
N ASP A 71 37.70 12.49 26.12
CA ASP A 71 37.93 11.43 25.13
C ASP A 71 37.84 11.93 23.67
N GLU A 72 37.96 13.24 23.44
CA GLU A 72 37.76 13.89 22.13
C GLU A 72 38.65 13.31 21.01
N GLN A 73 39.86 12.87 21.34
CA GLN A 73 40.81 12.33 20.36
C GLN A 73 40.46 10.89 19.96
N GLN A 74 39.90 10.10 20.88
CA GLN A 74 39.41 8.75 20.59
C GLN A 74 38.11 8.82 19.78
N ALA A 75 37.19 9.72 20.17
CA ALA A 75 35.96 9.99 19.44
C ALA A 75 36.24 10.45 18.00
N LEU A 76 37.22 11.35 17.78
CA LEU A 76 37.58 11.82 16.44
C LEU A 76 38.02 10.66 15.52
N LEU A 77 38.85 9.74 16.02
CA LEU A 77 39.34 8.61 15.22
C LEU A 77 38.21 7.66 14.84
N ALA A 78 37.35 7.30 15.80
CA ALA A 78 36.22 6.40 15.57
C ALA A 78 35.18 7.03 14.62
N LEU A 79 34.84 8.31 14.82
CA LEU A 79 33.87 9.02 13.98
C LEU A 79 34.42 9.25 12.57
N ARG A 80 35.73 9.48 12.41
CA ARG A 80 36.35 9.57 11.07
C ARG A 80 36.20 8.26 10.30
N ASP A 81 36.57 7.15 10.94
CA ASP A 81 36.47 5.82 10.33
C ASP A 81 35.02 5.49 9.94
N PHE A 82 34.08 5.75 10.85
CA PHE A 82 32.65 5.57 10.59
C PHE A 82 32.15 6.43 9.41
N ILE A 83 32.47 7.73 9.38
CA ILE A 83 32.04 8.64 8.31
C ILE A 83 32.63 8.24 6.95
N GLU A 84 33.89 7.78 6.92
CA GLU A 84 34.57 7.41 5.68
C GLU A 84 34.16 6.04 5.14
N ASN A 85 33.86 5.06 6.01
CA ASN A 85 33.72 3.66 5.62
C ASN A 85 32.31 3.07 5.82
N GLU A 86 31.54 3.54 6.80
CA GLU A 86 30.27 2.92 7.22
C GLU A 86 29.04 3.80 6.97
N PHE A 87 29.20 5.12 7.03
CA PHE A 87 28.08 6.05 7.06
C PHE A 87 27.21 6.01 5.79
N GLU A 88 27.81 5.87 4.61
CA GLU A 88 27.05 5.73 3.35
C GLU A 88 26.20 4.45 3.31
N HIS A 89 26.66 3.36 3.93
CA HIS A 89 25.94 2.08 3.98
C HIS A 89 24.67 2.14 4.84
N SER A 90 24.51 3.18 5.65
CA SER A 90 23.31 3.39 6.48
C SER A 90 22.11 3.97 5.70
N ASP A 91 22.32 4.48 4.48
CA ASP A 91 21.29 5.01 3.56
C ASP A 91 20.99 4.00 2.43
N GLY A 92 20.57 2.78 2.82
CA GLY A 92 20.11 1.76 1.88
C GLY A 92 18.94 2.25 1.01
N PRO A 93 18.75 1.69 -0.21
CA PRO A 93 17.82 2.23 -1.19
C PRO A 93 16.39 2.31 -0.64
N LEU A 94 15.78 3.49 -0.71
CA LEU A 94 14.34 3.64 -0.59
C LEU A 94 13.69 2.85 -1.74
N ALA A 95 12.79 1.93 -1.41
CA ALA A 95 12.00 1.24 -2.41
C ALA A 95 11.31 2.29 -3.29
N GLY A 96 11.73 2.36 -4.56
CA GLY A 96 11.24 3.33 -5.52
C GLY A 96 9.75 3.16 -5.68
N GLY A 97 8.99 4.17 -5.23
CA GLY A 97 7.55 4.21 -5.42
C GLY A 97 7.24 4.14 -6.92
N SER A 98 6.37 3.20 -7.28
CA SER A 98 5.84 3.15 -8.64
C SER A 98 4.95 4.38 -8.87
N ALA A 99 5.54 5.43 -9.44
CA ALA A 99 4.82 6.65 -9.78
C ALA A 99 3.83 6.38 -10.93
N GLY A 100 2.54 6.50 -10.60
CA GLY A 100 1.48 7.02 -11.47
C GLY A 100 1.39 6.46 -12.89
N GLY A 101 0.86 5.24 -13.04
CA GLY A 101 0.09 4.91 -14.24
C GLY A 101 -1.37 5.30 -14.01
N GLU A 102 -2.04 5.92 -14.99
CA GLU A 102 -3.49 6.09 -14.95
C GLU A 102 -4.16 4.72 -14.78
N GLN A 103 -4.70 4.47 -13.59
CA GLN A 103 -5.34 3.20 -13.26
C GLN A 103 -6.77 3.23 -13.81
N LEU A 104 -6.99 2.50 -14.91
CA LEU A 104 -8.29 2.48 -15.59
C LEU A 104 -9.36 1.81 -14.73
N LEU A 105 -10.54 2.43 -14.64
CA LEU A 105 -11.73 1.85 -14.03
C LEU A 105 -12.08 0.52 -14.75
N PRO A 106 -12.20 -0.62 -14.06
CA PRO A 106 -12.64 -1.87 -14.69
C PRO A 106 -13.97 -1.70 -15.42
N VAL A 107 -14.08 -2.27 -16.63
CA VAL A 107 -15.30 -2.10 -17.46
C VAL A 107 -16.52 -2.67 -16.75
N PHE A 108 -16.33 -3.75 -16.00
CA PHE A 108 -17.39 -4.29 -15.15
C PHE A 108 -17.94 -3.25 -14.15
N LEU A 109 -17.06 -2.49 -13.48
CA LEU A 109 -17.44 -1.51 -12.46
C LEU A 109 -18.01 -0.22 -13.05
N SER A 110 -17.73 0.10 -14.32
CA SER A 110 -18.30 1.30 -14.98
C SER A 110 -19.84 1.26 -15.10
N ARG A 111 -20.43 0.07 -14.95
CA ARG A 111 -21.88 -0.16 -14.90
C ARG A 111 -22.51 0.08 -13.53
N SER A 112 -21.68 0.20 -12.48
CA SER A 112 -22.18 0.44 -11.13
C SER A 112 -22.76 1.84 -11.04
N ARG A 113 -23.87 1.96 -10.30
CA ARG A 113 -24.47 3.25 -9.95
C ARG A 113 -23.95 3.78 -8.62
N SER A 114 -23.14 3.00 -7.92
CA SER A 114 -22.50 3.38 -6.67
C SER A 114 -21.59 4.58 -6.91
N LYS A 115 -21.46 5.48 -5.92
CA LYS A 115 -20.49 6.57 -6.02
C LYS A 115 -19.08 5.99 -5.93
N ILE A 116 -18.21 6.39 -6.85
CA ILE A 116 -16.82 5.92 -6.97
C ILE A 116 -15.88 7.07 -6.60
N TRP A 117 -14.88 6.78 -5.77
CA TRP A 117 -13.71 7.63 -5.56
C TRP A 117 -12.48 6.94 -6.11
N GLN A 118 -11.63 7.72 -6.76
CA GLN A 118 -10.35 7.29 -7.27
C GLN A 118 -9.23 7.72 -6.31
N GLY A 119 -8.13 6.98 -6.36
CA GLY A 119 -6.97 7.21 -5.53
C GLY A 119 -5.83 6.26 -5.87
N THR A 120 -4.79 6.37 -5.06
CA THR A 120 -3.62 5.50 -5.14
C THR A 120 -3.76 4.33 -4.17
N GLY A 121 -3.75 3.12 -4.68
CA GLY A 121 -3.71 1.89 -3.89
C GLY A 121 -2.32 1.60 -3.35
N VAL A 122 -2.00 2.12 -2.17
CA VAL A 122 -0.68 1.96 -1.53
C VAL A 122 -0.42 0.53 -1.08
N ARG A 123 -1.48 -0.14 -0.59
CA ARG A 123 -1.44 -1.59 -0.32
C ARG A 123 -2.60 -2.26 -1.02
N LYS A 124 -2.23 -3.21 -1.86
CA LYS A 124 -3.09 -4.06 -2.68
C LYS A 124 -4.07 -4.87 -1.82
N GLY A 125 -5.16 -5.26 -2.45
CA GLY A 125 -6.24 -6.06 -1.90
C GLY A 125 -7.61 -5.40 -2.05
N ILE A 126 -8.63 -6.18 -1.71
CA ILE A 126 -10.04 -5.80 -1.82
C ILE A 126 -10.76 -6.10 -0.50
N ALA A 127 -11.77 -5.31 -0.17
CA ALA A 127 -12.65 -5.57 0.96
C ALA A 127 -14.04 -4.96 0.74
N ILE A 128 -15.07 -5.64 1.25
CA ILE A 128 -16.39 -5.04 1.51
C ILE A 128 -16.63 -5.08 3.01
N ALA A 129 -16.91 -3.92 3.60
CA ALA A 129 -17.11 -3.80 5.04
C ALA A 129 -17.73 -2.44 5.40
N LYS A 130 -18.22 -2.31 6.63
CA LYS A 130 -18.83 -1.07 7.12
C LYS A 130 -17.80 0.06 7.26
N ALA A 131 -18.18 1.28 6.90
CA ALA A 131 -17.38 2.46 7.14
C ALA A 131 -17.31 2.78 8.64
N VAL A 132 -16.10 2.92 9.18
CA VAL A 132 -15.86 3.48 10.51
C VAL A 132 -14.94 4.69 10.36
N TYR A 133 -15.42 5.86 10.79
CA TYR A 133 -14.69 7.11 10.62
C TYR A 133 -13.78 7.37 11.82
N LEU A 134 -12.49 7.55 11.55
CA LEU A 134 -11.52 8.02 12.54
C LEU A 134 -11.38 9.54 12.41
N GLN A 135 -11.77 10.23 13.48
CA GLN A 135 -11.61 11.68 13.58
C GLN A 135 -10.14 12.05 13.81
N HIS A 136 -9.79 13.27 13.41
CA HIS A 136 -8.50 13.82 13.78
C HIS A 136 -8.45 14.07 15.29
N THR A 137 -7.34 13.72 15.92
CA THR A 137 -7.12 13.94 17.35
C THR A 137 -6.19 15.12 17.53
N GLU A 138 -6.55 16.09 18.35
CA GLU A 138 -5.64 17.19 18.69
C GLU A 138 -5.34 17.16 20.19
N LEU A 139 -4.05 17.17 20.55
CA LEU A 139 -3.63 17.19 21.96
C LEU A 139 -4.13 18.45 22.67
N ASP A 140 -4.26 19.57 21.94
CA ASP A 140 -4.82 20.82 22.46
C ASP A 140 -6.33 20.74 22.77
N GLU A 141 -7.08 19.91 22.05
CA GLU A 141 -8.49 19.67 22.38
C GLU A 141 -8.63 18.89 23.67
N LEU A 142 -7.79 17.87 23.86
CA LEU A 142 -7.73 17.09 25.09
C LEU A 142 -7.27 17.96 26.27
N ALA A 143 -6.28 18.81 26.06
CA ALA A 143 -5.77 19.72 27.08
C ALA A 143 -6.88 20.61 27.66
N ARG A 144 -7.82 21.07 26.83
CA ARG A 144 -8.96 21.91 27.26
C ARG A 144 -9.99 21.16 28.10
N GLN A 145 -9.99 19.82 28.09
CA GLN A 145 -10.90 18.98 28.87
C GLN A 145 -10.33 18.60 30.23
N GLN A 146 -9.05 18.91 30.49
CA GLN A 146 -8.36 18.58 31.74
C GLN A 146 -8.35 19.76 32.71
N GLU A 147 -8.43 19.46 34.00
CA GLU A 147 -8.32 20.47 35.06
C GLU A 147 -6.93 21.11 35.09
N GLU A 148 -6.85 22.34 35.59
CA GLU A 148 -5.57 23.02 35.80
C GLU A 148 -4.77 22.32 36.90
N THR A 149 -3.47 22.14 36.68
CA THR A 149 -2.57 21.53 37.65
C THR A 149 -1.34 22.40 37.90
N PRO A 150 -0.79 22.44 39.13
CA PRO A 150 0.44 23.17 39.40
C PRO A 150 1.64 22.65 38.59
N PRO A 151 2.62 23.51 38.23
CA PRO A 151 3.77 23.10 37.41
C PRO A 151 4.58 21.91 37.94
N ASP A 152 4.75 21.80 39.27
CA ASP A 152 5.48 20.69 39.89
C ASP A 152 4.72 19.36 39.79
N VAL A 153 3.38 19.41 39.74
CA VAL A 153 2.53 18.25 39.50
C VAL A 153 2.61 17.86 38.02
N GLN A 154 2.55 18.84 37.12
CA GLN A 154 2.69 18.61 35.67
C GLN A 154 4.01 17.91 35.35
N GLN A 155 5.14 18.40 35.87
CA GLN A 155 6.47 17.81 35.63
C GLN A 155 6.56 16.37 36.15
N ARG A 156 6.03 16.09 37.35
CA ARG A 156 5.99 14.72 37.89
C ARG A 156 5.11 13.78 37.05
N GLN A 157 3.96 14.26 36.58
CA GLN A 157 3.07 13.49 35.71
C GLN A 157 3.73 13.17 34.37
N LEU A 158 4.37 14.16 33.74
CA LEU A 158 5.08 14.00 32.47
C LEU A 158 6.27 13.04 32.59
N GLY A 159 7.11 13.20 33.62
CA GLY A 159 8.24 12.31 33.86
C GLY A 159 7.80 10.86 34.05
N LYS A 160 6.76 10.63 34.86
CA LYS A 160 6.18 9.30 35.02
C LYS A 160 5.61 8.74 33.71
N ALA A 161 4.85 9.54 32.96
CA ALA A 161 4.28 9.13 31.69
C ALA A 161 5.35 8.75 30.66
N LEU A 162 6.48 9.46 30.65
CA LEU A 162 7.63 9.15 29.81
C LEU A 162 8.27 7.79 30.17
N GLU A 163 8.50 7.54 31.46
CA GLU A 163 9.01 6.26 31.94
C GLU A 163 8.07 5.09 31.63
N ASP A 164 6.77 5.27 31.87
CA ASP A 164 5.74 4.27 31.60
C ASP A 164 5.61 4.00 30.08
N ALA A 165 5.68 5.05 29.24
CA ALA A 165 5.66 4.91 27.79
C ALA A 165 6.90 4.15 27.27
N ARG A 166 8.11 4.47 27.76
CA ARG A 166 9.36 3.74 27.43
C ARG A 166 9.24 2.26 27.79
N ARG A 167 8.71 1.95 28.98
CA ARG A 167 8.49 0.57 29.43
C ARG A 167 7.48 -0.16 28.55
N GLN A 168 6.35 0.47 28.23
CA GLN A 168 5.31 -0.10 27.38
C GLN A 168 5.85 -0.39 25.97
N LEU A 169 6.63 0.54 25.41
CA LEU A 169 7.17 0.40 24.06
C LEU A 169 8.18 -0.76 23.97
N ARG A 170 9.07 -0.92 24.95
CA ARG A 170 9.96 -2.09 25.06
C ARG A 170 9.17 -3.41 25.15
N ALA A 171 8.07 -3.42 25.90
CA ALA A 171 7.19 -4.58 25.99
C ALA A 171 6.46 -4.86 24.67
N ASP A 172 6.05 -3.82 23.93
CA ASP A 172 5.42 -3.96 22.62
C ASP A 172 6.41 -4.51 21.58
N ILE A 173 7.67 -4.02 21.57
CA ILE A 173 8.75 -4.54 20.71
C ILE A 173 8.92 -6.04 20.92
N ALA A 174 9.01 -6.49 22.18
CA ALA A 174 9.20 -7.91 22.51
C ALA A 174 8.02 -8.82 22.10
N ARG A 175 6.86 -8.25 21.76
CA ARG A 175 5.65 -9.00 21.33
C ARG A 175 5.50 -9.06 19.81
N HIS A 176 6.34 -8.35 19.07
CA HIS A 176 6.26 -8.26 17.61
C HIS A 176 7.59 -8.72 17.01
N ASP A 177 7.53 -9.23 15.79
CA ASP A 177 8.70 -9.64 15.02
C ASP A 177 8.76 -8.86 13.70
N GLY A 178 9.91 -8.92 13.02
CA GLY A 178 10.08 -8.36 11.68
C GLY A 178 9.94 -6.84 11.61
N GLU A 179 9.32 -6.34 10.53
CA GLU A 179 9.19 -4.90 10.25
C GLU A 179 8.42 -4.15 11.35
N ALA A 180 7.42 -4.80 11.98
CA ALA A 180 6.67 -4.17 13.06
C ALA A 180 7.55 -3.90 14.29
N ALA A 181 8.43 -4.84 14.64
CA ALA A 181 9.40 -4.65 15.72
C ALA A 181 10.41 -3.55 15.38
N GLN A 182 10.89 -3.48 14.13
CA GLN A 182 11.83 -2.45 13.68
C GLN A 182 11.23 -1.03 13.74
N ILE A 183 9.95 -0.88 13.37
CA ILE A 183 9.27 0.41 13.46
C ILE A 183 9.11 0.82 14.94
N LEU A 184 8.71 -0.10 15.81
CA LEU A 184 8.60 0.16 17.24
C LEU A 184 9.97 0.46 17.89
N ASP A 185 11.03 -0.20 17.45
CA ASP A 185 12.41 0.06 17.89
C ASP A 185 12.86 1.48 17.51
N ALA A 186 12.58 1.90 16.27
CA ALA A 186 12.83 3.26 15.83
C ALA A 186 12.04 4.31 16.65
N GLN A 187 10.80 4.00 17.06
CA GLN A 187 10.05 4.84 17.99
C GLN A 187 10.64 4.85 19.40
N SER A 188 11.23 3.74 19.85
CA SER A 188 11.88 3.64 21.16
C SER A 188 13.13 4.51 21.22
N GLN A 189 13.97 4.44 20.20
CA GLN A 189 15.14 5.31 20.07
C GLN A 189 14.74 6.79 20.08
N LEU A 190 13.64 7.13 19.38
CA LEU A 190 13.11 8.49 19.36
C LEU A 190 12.64 8.97 20.75
N LEU A 191 11.98 8.10 21.52
CA LEU A 191 11.49 8.40 22.87
C LEU A 191 12.62 8.43 23.92
N GLU A 192 13.76 7.81 23.64
CA GLU A 192 14.96 7.81 24.47
C GLU A 192 15.87 9.03 24.21
N ASP A 193 15.63 9.79 23.14
CA ASP A 193 16.39 11.01 22.79
C ASP A 193 16.30 12.06 23.90
N GLU A 194 17.46 12.63 24.27
CA GLU A 194 17.61 13.65 25.32
C GLU A 194 16.70 14.87 25.07
N THR A 195 16.53 15.26 23.80
CA THR A 195 15.74 16.42 23.40
C THR A 195 14.25 16.23 23.72
N VAL A 196 13.75 14.99 23.69
CA VAL A 196 12.35 14.71 24.03
C VAL A 196 12.10 14.99 25.51
N GLU A 197 12.97 14.48 26.37
CA GLU A 197 12.84 14.67 27.82
C GLU A 197 13.05 16.13 28.22
N GLU A 198 14.07 16.80 27.68
CA GLU A 198 14.31 18.23 27.88
C GLU A 198 13.13 19.08 27.44
N CYS A 199 12.60 18.81 26.24
CA CYS A 199 11.46 19.56 25.70
C CYS A 199 10.20 19.32 26.52
N LEU A 200 9.93 18.08 26.96
CA LEU A 200 8.76 17.76 27.78
C LEU A 200 8.82 18.39 29.17
N LEU A 201 9.95 18.27 29.87
CA LEU A 201 10.10 18.73 31.25
C LEU A 201 10.39 20.23 31.37
N GLY A 202 10.87 20.86 30.29
CA GLY A 202 11.16 22.29 30.21
C GLY A 202 9.93 23.19 29.97
N GLN A 203 8.73 22.62 29.77
CA GLN A 203 7.53 23.42 29.52
C GLN A 203 7.07 24.18 30.77
N SER A 204 6.62 25.43 30.56
CA SER A 204 6.11 26.30 31.63
C SER A 204 4.96 27.18 31.13
N GLY A 205 4.15 27.71 32.06
CA GLY A 205 3.01 28.58 31.70
C GLY A 205 1.92 27.84 30.92
N THR A 206 1.72 26.56 31.20
CA THR A 206 0.68 25.70 30.64
C THR A 206 -0.37 25.38 31.71
N PRO A 207 -1.65 25.27 31.34
CA PRO A 207 -2.71 25.00 32.32
C PRO A 207 -2.59 23.60 32.95
N ASN A 208 -2.15 22.59 32.19
CA ASN A 208 -2.05 21.21 32.66
C ASN A 208 -0.99 20.40 31.89
N ALA A 209 -0.75 19.16 32.33
CA ALA A 209 0.27 18.28 31.76
C ALA A 209 0.01 17.94 30.28
N ILE A 210 -1.25 17.80 29.86
CA ILE A 210 -1.59 17.55 28.44
C ILE A 210 -1.27 18.79 27.59
N ALA A 211 -1.53 20.00 28.08
CA ALA A 211 -1.16 21.23 27.38
C ALA A 211 0.35 21.39 27.25
N ALA A 212 1.11 21.02 28.30
CA ALA A 212 2.56 20.94 28.25
C ALA A 212 3.05 19.93 27.20
N LEU A 213 2.47 18.72 27.20
CA LEU A 213 2.74 17.70 26.19
C LEU A 213 2.43 18.20 24.76
N ALA A 214 1.27 18.81 24.54
CA ALA A 214 0.87 19.33 23.23
C ALA A 214 1.88 20.35 22.70
N ARG A 215 2.30 21.30 23.55
CA ARG A 215 3.30 22.32 23.19
C ARG A 215 4.68 21.71 22.92
N ALA A 216 5.11 20.74 23.73
CA ALA A 216 6.37 20.05 23.53
C ALA A 216 6.38 19.25 22.21
N VAL A 217 5.32 18.48 21.94
CA VAL A 217 5.17 17.72 20.70
C VAL A 217 5.15 18.63 19.48
N ASP A 218 4.44 19.76 19.54
CA ASP A 218 4.42 20.73 18.44
C ASP A 218 5.82 21.33 18.17
N ALA A 219 6.55 21.70 19.23
CA ALA A 219 7.92 22.18 19.13
C ALA A 219 8.88 21.14 18.52
N LEU A 220 8.73 19.86 18.90
CA LEU A 220 9.54 18.76 18.37
C LEU A 220 9.21 18.43 16.91
N ARG A 221 7.97 18.68 16.47
CA ARG A 221 7.52 18.45 15.08
C ARG A 221 7.96 19.54 14.12
N GLU A 222 8.14 20.76 14.61
CA GLU A 222 8.41 21.94 13.77
C GLU A 222 9.61 21.79 12.81
N PRO A 223 10.78 21.26 13.23
CA PRO A 223 11.91 21.05 12.32
C PRO A 223 11.58 20.13 11.15
N PHE A 224 10.73 19.11 11.37
CA PHE A 224 10.31 18.16 10.33
C PHE A 224 9.30 18.78 9.35
N ARG A 225 8.37 19.60 9.85
CA ARG A 225 7.42 20.34 9.01
C ARG A 225 8.12 21.28 8.03
N GLN A 226 9.21 21.90 8.48
CA GLN A 226 10.00 22.85 7.68
C GLN A 226 10.99 22.19 6.71
N SER A 227 11.21 20.87 6.80
CA SER A 227 12.19 20.20 5.94
C SER A 227 11.70 20.04 4.50
N GLY A 228 12.62 20.20 3.54
CA GLY A 228 12.37 19.97 2.12
C GLY A 228 12.21 18.49 1.74
N SER A 229 12.66 17.56 2.59
CA SER A 229 12.65 16.12 2.31
C SER A 229 11.31 15.45 2.69
N ASP A 230 10.71 14.70 1.75
CA ASP A 230 9.49 13.91 1.99
C ASP A 230 9.69 12.87 3.09
N TYR A 231 10.87 12.25 3.15
CA TYR A 231 11.21 11.29 4.19
C TYR A 231 11.25 11.96 5.58
N LEU A 232 11.79 13.16 5.68
CA LEU A 232 11.84 13.90 6.94
C LEU A 232 10.45 14.38 7.36
N ARG A 233 9.60 14.79 6.42
CA ARG A 233 8.19 15.08 6.71
C ARG A 233 7.45 13.85 7.22
N GLN A 234 7.79 12.63 6.79
CA GLN A 234 7.19 11.41 7.34
C GLN A 234 7.53 11.19 8.83
N ARG A 235 8.69 11.66 9.30
CA ARG A 235 9.11 11.56 10.72
C ARG A 235 8.32 12.49 11.65
N GLU A 236 7.71 13.55 11.12
CA GLU A 236 6.77 14.38 11.87
C GLU A 236 5.64 13.52 12.48
N LEU A 237 5.16 12.53 11.72
CA LEU A 237 4.10 11.62 12.16
C LEU A 237 4.56 10.69 13.28
N ASP A 238 5.83 10.27 13.27
CA ASP A 238 6.40 9.44 14.33
C ASP A 238 6.48 10.22 15.66
N VAL A 239 6.91 11.49 15.63
CA VAL A 239 6.91 12.36 16.83
C VAL A 239 5.49 12.58 17.35
N TYR A 240 4.54 12.80 16.44
CA TYR A 240 3.14 12.92 16.82
C TYR A 240 2.58 11.63 17.46
N ASP A 241 2.97 10.45 16.94
CA ASP A 241 2.61 9.15 17.53
C ASP A 241 3.14 8.97 18.95
N LEU A 242 4.36 9.46 19.24
CA LEU A 242 4.89 9.51 20.60
C LEU A 242 4.03 10.39 21.51
N GLY A 243 3.60 11.55 21.00
CA GLY A 243 2.70 12.46 21.70
C GLY A 243 1.39 11.77 22.09
N LEU A 244 0.74 11.07 21.16
CA LEU A 244 -0.47 10.28 21.44
C LEU A 244 -0.21 9.20 22.50
N ARG A 245 0.92 8.48 22.41
CA ARG A 245 1.27 7.44 23.39
C ARG A 245 1.46 8.01 24.80
N LEU A 246 2.14 9.14 24.93
CA LEU A 246 2.32 9.83 26.22
C LEU A 246 0.98 10.33 26.77
N ALA A 247 0.11 10.86 25.92
CA ALA A 247 -1.23 11.29 26.32
C ALA A 247 -2.07 10.11 26.83
N CYS A 248 -1.98 8.92 26.24
CA CYS A 248 -2.60 7.70 26.78
C CYS A 248 -2.09 7.36 28.19
N GLN A 249 -0.79 7.55 28.47
CA GLN A 249 -0.24 7.30 29.82
C GLN A 249 -0.74 8.34 30.84
N LEU A 250 -0.81 9.61 30.44
CA LEU A 250 -1.30 10.69 31.31
C LEU A 250 -2.78 10.55 31.66
N THR A 251 -3.58 10.06 30.71
CA THR A 251 -5.03 9.90 30.89
C THR A 251 -5.43 8.54 31.45
N GLY A 252 -4.57 7.52 31.29
CA GLY A 252 -4.87 6.13 31.66
C GLY A 252 -5.79 5.40 30.67
N GLU A 253 -6.14 6.02 29.54
CA GLU A 253 -7.06 5.46 28.55
C GLU A 253 -6.30 5.04 27.28
N ALA A 254 -5.98 3.76 27.17
CA ALA A 254 -5.15 3.22 26.09
C ALA A 254 -5.74 3.38 24.66
N ARG A 255 -7.04 3.62 24.52
CA ARG A 255 -7.77 3.70 23.24
C ARG A 255 -8.63 4.95 23.10
N MET A 256 -8.35 6.01 23.86
CA MET A 256 -9.18 7.22 23.96
C MET A 256 -9.68 7.77 22.60
N TRP A 257 -8.86 7.68 21.54
CA TRP A 257 -9.17 8.24 20.21
C TRP A 257 -9.44 7.21 19.12
N LEU A 258 -9.49 5.93 19.48
CA LEU A 258 -9.64 4.85 18.51
C LEU A 258 -11.05 4.28 18.58
N PRO A 259 -11.75 4.14 17.43
CA PRO A 259 -13.05 3.50 17.42
C PRO A 259 -12.93 2.01 17.75
N GLU A 260 -13.93 1.48 18.44
CA GLU A 260 -14.08 0.04 18.59
C GLU A 260 -14.60 -0.59 17.29
N LEU A 261 -13.83 -1.54 16.75
CA LEU A 261 -14.20 -2.28 15.55
C LEU A 261 -14.91 -3.57 15.98
N ASN A 262 -16.24 -3.54 16.07
CA ASN A 262 -17.06 -4.67 16.53
C ASN A 262 -17.39 -5.69 15.42
N GLU A 263 -17.30 -5.27 14.17
CA GLU A 263 -17.57 -6.06 12.98
C GLU A 263 -16.54 -5.72 11.88
N GLY A 264 -16.57 -6.46 10.77
CA GLY A 264 -15.72 -6.17 9.61
C GLY A 264 -15.89 -4.72 9.14
N SER A 265 -14.82 -3.94 9.26
CA SER A 265 -14.84 -2.48 9.10
C SER A 265 -13.72 -1.99 8.19
N ILE A 266 -14.04 -1.01 7.35
CA ILE A 266 -13.07 -0.17 6.64
C ILE A 266 -12.91 1.13 7.42
N LEU A 267 -11.69 1.39 7.87
CA LEU A 267 -11.36 2.59 8.62
C LEU A 267 -11.12 3.76 7.67
N VAL A 268 -11.87 4.84 7.83
CA VAL A 268 -11.77 6.04 7.01
C VAL A 268 -11.20 7.18 7.87
N CYS A 269 -9.95 7.55 7.62
CA CYS A 269 -9.16 8.44 8.46
C CYS A 269 -9.14 9.86 7.91
N ARG A 270 -9.51 10.85 8.73
CA ARG A 270 -9.49 12.26 8.30
C ARG A 270 -8.10 12.85 8.22
N SER A 271 -7.21 12.33 9.05
CA SER A 271 -5.77 12.59 9.05
C SER A 271 -4.99 11.32 8.73
N LEU A 272 -3.67 11.44 8.65
CA LEU A 272 -2.79 10.29 8.60
C LEU A 272 -3.01 9.39 9.83
N LEU A 273 -3.03 8.08 9.59
CA LEU A 273 -3.06 7.07 10.64
C LEU A 273 -1.62 6.81 11.09
N THR A 274 -1.33 6.91 12.38
CA THR A 274 0.02 6.62 12.88
C THR A 274 0.30 5.11 12.97
N PRO A 275 1.58 4.69 12.97
CA PRO A 275 1.95 3.29 13.20
C PRO A 275 1.38 2.72 14.51
N GLY A 276 1.46 3.48 15.62
CA GLY A 276 0.93 3.09 16.92
C GLY A 276 -0.58 2.92 16.92
N GLN A 277 -1.33 3.80 16.26
CA GLN A 277 -2.78 3.67 16.10
C GLN A 277 -3.14 2.41 15.31
N LEU A 278 -2.45 2.14 14.19
CA LEU A 278 -2.67 0.92 13.40
C LEU A 278 -2.39 -0.34 14.23
N LEU A 279 -1.32 -0.35 15.02
CA LEU A 279 -0.98 -1.49 15.88
C LEU A 279 -2.05 -1.77 16.95
N LEU A 280 -2.74 -0.74 17.43
CA LEU A 280 -3.83 -0.88 18.40
C LEU A 280 -5.15 -1.32 17.76
N LEU A 281 -5.39 -0.91 16.50
CA LEU A 281 -6.57 -1.25 15.70
C LEU A 281 -6.47 -2.60 15.00
N ARG A 282 -5.26 -3.16 14.83
CA ARG A 282 -5.06 -4.43 14.14
C ARG A 282 -5.88 -5.54 14.77
N GLY A 283 -6.50 -6.36 13.94
CA GLY A 283 -7.33 -7.47 14.39
C GLY A 283 -8.24 -7.97 13.28
N ALA A 284 -9.05 -8.99 13.58
CA ALA A 284 -9.92 -9.65 12.59
C ALA A 284 -11.01 -8.73 11.98
N ASN A 285 -11.28 -7.61 12.64
CA ASN A 285 -12.35 -6.68 12.26
C ASN A 285 -11.85 -5.52 11.38
N LEU A 286 -10.54 -5.26 11.29
CA LEU A 286 -10.00 -4.26 10.37
C LEU A 286 -9.82 -4.89 8.99
N ARG A 287 -10.63 -4.49 8.02
CA ARG A 287 -10.65 -5.04 6.65
C ARG A 287 -10.01 -4.15 5.61
N GLY A 288 -9.76 -2.89 5.93
CA GLY A 288 -9.14 -1.94 5.02
C GLY A 288 -8.97 -0.56 5.63
N ILE A 289 -8.09 0.24 5.04
CA ILE A 289 -7.78 1.60 5.48
C ILE A 289 -7.91 2.56 4.31
N VAL A 290 -8.57 3.70 4.55
CA VAL A 290 -8.65 4.83 3.63
C VAL A 290 -8.12 6.06 4.36
N MET A 291 -7.08 6.71 3.85
CA MET A 291 -6.47 7.89 4.50
C MET A 291 -5.97 8.92 3.48
N PRO A 292 -5.80 10.21 3.83
CA PRO A 292 -5.65 11.28 2.83
C PRO A 292 -4.37 11.21 2.01
N LYS A 293 -3.28 10.73 2.62
CA LYS A 293 -1.98 10.56 1.99
C LYS A 293 -1.28 9.37 2.63
N GLY A 294 -0.30 8.82 1.92
CA GLY A 294 0.50 7.71 2.39
C GLY A 294 1.35 7.20 1.23
N GLY A 295 2.68 7.35 1.33
CA GLY A 295 3.59 6.73 0.37
C GLY A 295 3.78 5.25 0.70
N GLU A 296 4.17 4.45 -0.29
CA GLU A 296 4.54 3.03 -0.10
C GLU A 296 5.65 2.84 0.94
N THR A 297 6.49 3.86 1.12
CA THR A 297 7.61 3.93 2.08
C THR A 297 7.21 4.41 3.47
N SER A 298 5.96 4.88 3.67
CA SER A 298 5.51 5.32 4.99
C SER A 298 5.40 4.13 5.96
N HIS A 299 5.82 4.32 7.22
CA HIS A 299 5.77 3.26 8.24
C HIS A 299 4.38 2.65 8.39
N THR A 300 3.32 3.46 8.32
CA THR A 300 1.93 2.97 8.36
C THR A 300 1.60 2.10 7.15
N ALA A 301 2.02 2.48 5.94
CA ALA A 301 1.80 1.67 4.75
C ALA A 301 2.58 0.35 4.82
N ILE A 302 3.84 0.38 5.25
CA ILE A 302 4.68 -0.80 5.50
C ILE A 302 3.95 -1.76 6.46
N LEU A 303 3.53 -1.28 7.63
CA LEU A 303 2.76 -2.09 8.59
C LEU A 303 1.47 -2.66 8.01
N ALA A 304 0.71 -1.87 7.25
CA ALA A 304 -0.50 -2.36 6.60
C ALA A 304 -0.20 -3.53 5.63
N GLY A 305 0.93 -3.46 4.92
CA GLY A 305 1.42 -4.55 4.08
C GLY A 305 1.75 -5.82 4.86
N VAL A 306 2.48 -5.70 5.97
CA VAL A 306 2.78 -6.81 6.89
C VAL A 306 1.52 -7.48 7.41
N PHE A 307 0.48 -6.69 7.69
CA PHE A 307 -0.79 -7.19 8.19
C PHE A 307 -1.76 -7.62 7.08
N ALA A 308 -1.35 -7.57 5.81
CA ALA A 308 -2.19 -7.84 4.65
C ALA A 308 -3.50 -7.03 4.66
N ILE A 309 -3.42 -5.77 5.10
CA ILE A 309 -4.55 -4.83 5.14
C ILE A 309 -4.48 -3.94 3.90
N PRO A 310 -5.51 -3.96 3.03
CA PRO A 310 -5.59 -3.06 1.89
C PRO A 310 -5.60 -1.59 2.33
N LEU A 311 -4.87 -0.74 1.63
CA LEU A 311 -4.73 0.68 1.95
C LEU A 311 -4.89 1.52 0.68
N LEU A 312 -5.83 2.46 0.70
CA LEU A 312 -6.08 3.42 -0.38
C LEU A 312 -5.90 4.87 0.11
N CYS A 313 -5.25 5.67 -0.72
CA CYS A 313 -5.17 7.11 -0.56
C CYS A 313 -5.99 7.79 -1.66
N PRO A 314 -7.25 8.22 -1.40
CA PRO A 314 -8.10 8.85 -2.40
C PRO A 314 -7.61 10.26 -2.73
N ASP A 315 -7.85 10.68 -3.98
CA ASP A 315 -7.42 12.01 -4.48
C ASP A 315 -8.14 13.15 -3.72
N SER A 316 -9.34 12.87 -3.22
CA SER A 316 -10.08 13.76 -2.33
C SER A 316 -10.75 12.99 -1.20
N THR A 317 -10.53 13.45 0.03
CA THR A 317 -11.14 12.86 1.24
C THR A 317 -12.29 13.68 1.80
N GLY A 318 -12.40 14.97 1.47
CA GLY A 318 -13.35 15.89 2.09
C GLY A 318 -14.81 15.45 1.97
N GLU A 319 -15.25 15.04 0.77
CA GLU A 319 -16.62 14.56 0.55
C GLU A 319 -16.89 13.19 1.17
N LEU A 320 -15.85 12.38 1.40
CA LEU A 320 -16.00 11.04 1.96
C LEU A 320 -16.44 11.09 3.43
N PHE A 321 -16.00 12.10 4.18
CA PHE A 321 -16.43 12.36 5.56
C PHE A 321 -17.83 12.94 5.68
N ALA A 322 -18.38 13.49 4.61
CA ALA A 322 -19.74 14.03 4.60
C ALA A 322 -20.80 12.92 4.40
N GLN A 323 -20.37 11.71 4.07
CA GLN A 323 -21.29 10.60 3.86
C GLN A 323 -21.72 9.95 5.17
N PRO A 324 -22.97 9.45 5.25
CA PRO A 324 -23.39 8.65 6.39
C PRO A 324 -22.58 7.34 6.44
N ALA A 325 -22.43 6.79 7.64
CA ALA A 325 -21.80 5.49 7.82
C ALA A 325 -22.62 4.38 7.14
N GLY A 326 -22.18 3.98 5.96
CA GLY A 326 -22.71 2.89 5.16
C GLY A 326 -21.70 1.77 4.96
N GLU A 327 -21.93 0.92 3.97
CA GLU A 327 -20.96 -0.10 3.56
C GLU A 327 -20.04 0.46 2.46
N LEU A 328 -18.76 0.11 2.51
CA LEU A 328 -17.79 0.48 1.50
C LEU A 328 -17.24 -0.76 0.82
N LEU A 329 -16.98 -0.65 -0.48
CA LEU A 329 -16.13 -1.56 -1.22
C LEU A 329 -14.80 -0.85 -1.48
N LEU A 330 -13.75 -1.34 -0.85
CA LEU A 330 -12.38 -0.92 -1.07
C LEU A 330 -11.75 -1.86 -2.10
N ALA A 331 -11.30 -1.32 -3.22
CA ALA A 331 -10.57 -2.02 -4.27
C ALA A 331 -9.22 -1.33 -4.50
N ALA A 332 -8.30 -1.49 -3.54
CA ALA A 332 -7.01 -0.83 -3.57
C ALA A 332 -6.17 -1.27 -4.78
N ASP A 333 -6.34 -2.51 -5.26
CA ASP A 333 -5.71 -3.01 -6.49
C ASP A 333 -6.01 -2.15 -7.74
N CYS A 334 -7.20 -1.55 -7.76
CA CYS A 334 -7.65 -0.69 -8.85
C CYS A 334 -7.57 0.79 -8.49
N GLY A 335 -7.17 1.14 -7.27
CA GLY A 335 -7.20 2.52 -6.79
C GLY A 335 -8.63 3.05 -6.58
N LEU A 336 -9.59 2.19 -6.20
CA LEU A 336 -11.01 2.55 -6.14
C LEU A 336 -11.60 2.35 -4.75
N LEU A 337 -12.53 3.23 -4.40
CA LEU A 337 -13.45 3.09 -3.27
C LEU A 337 -14.87 3.32 -3.77
N LEU A 338 -15.82 2.48 -3.35
CA LEU A 338 -17.24 2.63 -3.69
C LEU A 338 -18.07 2.67 -2.42
N SER A 339 -19.06 3.56 -2.37
CA SER A 339 -20.00 3.68 -1.26
C SER A 339 -21.32 2.99 -1.58
N ASP A 340 -21.87 2.30 -0.60
CA ASP A 340 -23.13 1.56 -0.70
C ASP A 340 -23.14 0.67 -1.95
N PRO A 341 -22.20 -0.31 -2.03
CA PRO A 341 -21.96 -1.06 -3.25
C PRO A 341 -23.24 -1.76 -3.73
N ASP A 342 -23.64 -1.43 -4.96
CA ASP A 342 -24.78 -2.02 -5.65
C ASP A 342 -24.50 -3.47 -6.09
N GLU A 343 -25.49 -4.11 -6.72
CA GLU A 343 -25.34 -5.51 -7.17
C GLU A 343 -24.18 -5.68 -8.15
N VAL A 344 -23.91 -4.70 -9.02
CA VAL A 344 -22.79 -4.77 -9.96
C VAL A 344 -21.46 -4.78 -9.20
N ALA A 345 -21.27 -3.85 -8.27
CA ALA A 345 -20.07 -3.78 -7.45
C ALA A 345 -19.85 -5.05 -6.62
N ARG A 346 -20.92 -5.61 -6.04
CA ARG A 346 -20.84 -6.88 -5.28
C ARG A 346 -20.49 -8.08 -6.14
N ARG A 347 -21.04 -8.19 -7.35
CA ARG A 347 -20.69 -9.27 -8.29
C ARG A 347 -19.24 -9.17 -8.76
N TRP A 348 -18.76 -7.95 -9.02
CA TRP A 348 -17.35 -7.71 -9.31
C TRP A 348 -16.45 -8.17 -8.16
N PHE A 349 -16.79 -7.79 -6.92
CA PHE A 349 -16.03 -8.19 -5.74
C PHE A 349 -15.95 -9.71 -5.57
N GLN A 350 -17.06 -10.42 -5.79
CA GLN A 350 -17.10 -11.88 -5.73
C GLN A 350 -16.14 -12.52 -6.75
N LEU A 351 -16.13 -12.03 -7.99
CA LEU A 351 -15.23 -12.52 -9.03
C LEU A 351 -13.75 -12.24 -8.70
N GLU A 352 -13.43 -11.07 -8.14
CA GLU A 352 -12.06 -10.76 -7.71
C GLU A 352 -11.61 -11.61 -6.51
N ASP A 353 -12.48 -11.85 -5.52
CA ASP A 353 -12.17 -12.73 -4.37
C ASP A 353 -11.93 -14.17 -4.84
N GLU A 354 -12.73 -14.67 -5.78
CA GLU A 354 -12.51 -15.98 -6.42
C GLU A 354 -11.18 -16.03 -7.19
N LYS A 355 -10.85 -14.97 -7.94
CA LYS A 355 -9.56 -14.86 -8.63
C LYS A 355 -8.39 -14.90 -7.65
N GLN A 356 -8.44 -14.12 -6.56
CA GLN A 356 -7.39 -14.08 -5.55
C GLN A 356 -7.14 -15.44 -4.91
N ARG A 357 -8.19 -16.23 -4.67
CA ARG A 357 -8.07 -17.60 -4.14
C ARG A 357 -7.41 -18.58 -5.12
N ARG A 358 -7.44 -18.29 -6.43
CA ARG A 358 -6.87 -19.14 -7.48
C ARG A 358 -5.41 -18.81 -7.79
N LEU A 359 -4.96 -17.57 -7.56
CA LEU A 359 -3.58 -17.14 -7.80
C LEU A 359 -2.50 -18.08 -7.18
N PRO A 360 -2.63 -18.60 -5.94
CA PRO A 360 -1.62 -19.48 -5.34
C PRO A 360 -1.53 -20.88 -5.97
N THR A 361 -2.54 -21.29 -6.74
CA THR A 361 -2.66 -22.65 -7.30
C THR A 361 -2.19 -22.76 -8.75
N ALA A 362 -1.72 -21.65 -9.34
CA ALA A 362 -1.24 -21.65 -10.72
C ALA A 362 0.10 -22.40 -10.82
N SER A 363 0.09 -23.53 -11.54
CA SER A 363 1.29 -24.30 -11.85
C SER A 363 2.11 -23.60 -12.94
N GLY A 364 3.33 -23.19 -12.62
CA GLY A 364 4.29 -22.56 -13.55
C GLY A 364 4.93 -23.50 -14.57
N ASP A 365 4.45 -24.75 -14.69
CA ASP A 365 5.06 -25.80 -15.53
C ASP A 365 4.52 -25.84 -16.97
N GLU A 366 3.74 -24.84 -17.41
CA GLU A 366 3.25 -24.82 -18.80
C GLU A 366 4.37 -24.42 -19.78
N PRO A 367 4.63 -25.22 -20.84
CA PRO A 367 5.69 -24.93 -21.80
C PRO A 367 5.50 -23.55 -22.44
N GLU A 368 6.61 -22.81 -22.60
CA GLU A 368 6.64 -21.53 -23.31
C GLU A 368 6.14 -21.69 -24.75
N GLY A 369 5.24 -20.80 -25.17
CA GLY A 369 4.74 -20.72 -26.54
C GLY A 369 3.41 -21.44 -26.85
N ASP A 370 2.81 -22.21 -25.93
CA ASP A 370 1.51 -22.83 -26.21
C ASP A 370 0.34 -21.86 -26.00
N MET A 371 -0.41 -21.58 -27.08
CA MET A 371 -1.60 -20.73 -27.06
C MET A 371 -2.81 -21.40 -26.41
N LEU A 372 -2.78 -22.72 -26.24
CA LEU A 372 -3.90 -23.54 -25.82
C LEU A 372 -3.46 -24.46 -24.68
N SER A 373 -4.08 -24.35 -23.52
CA SER A 373 -3.82 -25.25 -22.38
C SER A 373 -5.11 -25.63 -21.66
N GLU A 374 -5.08 -26.72 -20.89
CA GLU A 374 -6.24 -27.18 -20.13
C GLU A 374 -6.69 -26.14 -19.10
N SER A 375 -5.74 -25.38 -18.52
CA SER A 375 -6.01 -24.31 -17.56
C SER A 375 -6.75 -23.10 -18.17
N LEU A 376 -6.76 -22.98 -19.50
CA LEU A 376 -7.51 -21.96 -20.24
C LEU A 376 -8.91 -22.40 -20.67
N VAL A 377 -9.33 -23.62 -20.31
CA VAL A 377 -10.64 -24.17 -20.67
C VAL A 377 -11.51 -24.31 -19.42
N LEU A 378 -12.51 -23.42 -19.32
CA LEU A 378 -13.51 -23.41 -18.24
C LEU A 378 -14.81 -24.01 -18.77
N LEU A 379 -15.27 -25.11 -18.16
CA LEU A 379 -16.49 -25.79 -18.59
C LEU A 379 -17.56 -25.74 -17.51
N ASN A 380 -18.80 -25.61 -17.95
CA ASN A 380 -20.01 -25.67 -17.12
C ASN A 380 -20.05 -24.52 -16.09
N GLU A 381 -19.63 -23.33 -16.50
CA GLU A 381 -19.71 -22.11 -15.69
C GLU A 381 -21.15 -21.59 -15.64
N SER A 382 -21.57 -21.07 -14.49
CA SER A 382 -22.89 -20.45 -14.29
C SER A 382 -22.71 -18.95 -14.05
N LEU A 383 -22.70 -18.17 -15.13
CA LEU A 383 -22.46 -16.73 -15.12
C LEU A 383 -23.71 -15.98 -15.59
N ARG A 384 -23.92 -14.77 -15.08
CA ARG A 384 -25.20 -14.05 -15.22
C ARG A 384 -25.30 -13.18 -16.46
N ASP A 385 -24.18 -12.63 -16.91
CA ASP A 385 -24.16 -11.74 -18.06
C ASP A 385 -22.83 -11.78 -18.81
N LYS A 386 -22.82 -11.14 -19.98
CA LYS A 386 -21.65 -11.02 -20.85
C LYS A 386 -20.40 -10.45 -20.17
N HIS A 387 -20.58 -9.52 -19.21
CA HIS A 387 -19.45 -8.91 -18.52
C HIS A 387 -18.82 -9.88 -17.54
N GLU A 388 -19.61 -10.72 -16.86
CA GLU A 388 -19.07 -11.79 -16.01
C GLU A 388 -18.27 -12.80 -16.82
N VAL A 389 -18.71 -13.13 -18.04
CA VAL A 389 -17.96 -14.04 -18.93
C VAL A 389 -16.62 -13.44 -19.34
N ILE A 390 -16.62 -12.21 -19.84
CA ILE A 390 -15.38 -11.54 -20.28
C ILE A 390 -14.43 -11.39 -19.09
N LYS A 391 -14.94 -10.90 -17.95
CA LYS A 391 -14.17 -10.77 -16.72
C LYS A 391 -13.59 -12.11 -16.24
N ARG A 392 -14.40 -13.18 -16.17
CA ARG A 392 -13.93 -14.52 -15.76
C ARG A 392 -12.80 -15.02 -16.66
N LEU A 393 -12.90 -14.79 -17.97
CA LEU A 393 -11.89 -15.18 -18.94
C LEU A 393 -10.60 -14.36 -18.80
N THR A 394 -10.69 -13.04 -18.63
CA THR A 394 -9.51 -12.18 -18.44
C THR A 394 -8.85 -12.39 -17.08
N ASP A 395 -9.62 -12.65 -16.03
CA ASP A 395 -9.12 -13.05 -14.72
C ASP A 395 -8.37 -14.37 -14.80
N ASN A 396 -8.89 -15.34 -15.57
CA ASN A 396 -8.22 -16.61 -15.77
C ASN A 396 -6.87 -16.44 -16.48
N LEU A 397 -6.79 -15.55 -17.48
CA LEU A 397 -5.51 -15.22 -18.11
C LEU A 397 -4.49 -14.66 -17.11
N ASP A 398 -4.93 -13.82 -16.19
CA ASP A 398 -4.07 -13.24 -15.14
C ASP A 398 -3.62 -14.32 -14.14
N VAL A 399 -4.53 -15.19 -13.71
CA VAL A 399 -4.20 -16.35 -12.86
C VAL A 399 -3.15 -17.26 -13.53
N GLN A 400 -3.20 -17.42 -14.85
CA GLN A 400 -2.22 -18.21 -15.60
C GLN A 400 -0.99 -17.41 -16.06
N GLY A 401 -0.79 -16.17 -15.60
CA GLY A 401 0.38 -15.35 -15.93
C GLY A 401 0.48 -14.94 -17.40
N ARG A 402 -0.65 -14.83 -18.10
CA ARG A 402 -0.73 -14.55 -19.55
C ARG A 402 -1.03 -13.11 -19.91
N VAL A 403 -1.22 -12.25 -18.90
CA VAL A 403 -1.43 -10.81 -19.04
C VAL A 403 -0.64 -10.07 -17.97
N VAL A 404 -0.33 -8.80 -18.23
CA VAL A 404 0.24 -7.90 -17.19
C VAL A 404 -0.84 -7.38 -16.24
N SER A 405 -2.09 -7.35 -16.71
CA SER A 405 -3.25 -6.88 -15.95
C SER A 405 -4.54 -7.41 -16.59
N ALA A 406 -5.36 -8.10 -15.80
CA ALA A 406 -6.71 -8.50 -16.23
C ALA A 406 -7.54 -7.30 -16.70
N THR A 407 -7.48 -6.18 -15.98
CA THR A 407 -8.24 -4.96 -16.29
C THR A 407 -7.88 -4.38 -17.66
N LEU A 408 -6.58 -4.30 -17.99
CA LEU A 408 -6.14 -3.79 -19.29
C LEU A 408 -6.54 -4.74 -20.44
N ALA A 409 -6.46 -6.06 -20.20
CA ALA A 409 -6.94 -7.04 -21.15
C ALA A 409 -8.46 -6.95 -21.37
N GLU A 410 -9.23 -6.76 -20.30
CA GLU A 410 -10.68 -6.55 -20.33
C GLU A 410 -11.05 -5.34 -21.20
N HIS A 411 -10.41 -4.18 -20.95
CA HIS A 411 -10.57 -2.97 -21.77
C HIS A 411 -10.27 -3.23 -23.25
N SER A 412 -9.19 -3.95 -23.54
CA SER A 412 -8.79 -4.27 -24.92
C SER A 412 -9.82 -5.14 -25.65
N ILE A 413 -10.49 -6.05 -24.95
CA ILE A 413 -11.59 -6.86 -25.50
C ILE A 413 -12.82 -5.98 -25.75
N TRP A 414 -13.19 -5.12 -24.80
CA TRP A 414 -14.37 -4.26 -24.92
C TRP A 414 -14.25 -3.22 -26.04
N GLN A 415 -13.05 -2.68 -26.29
CA GLN A 415 -12.80 -1.80 -27.44
C GLN A 415 -13.26 -2.41 -28.77
N ARG A 416 -13.23 -3.74 -28.90
CA ARG A 416 -13.74 -4.46 -30.08
C ARG A 416 -15.23 -4.79 -29.97
N GLU A 417 -15.65 -5.26 -28.80
CA GLU A 417 -16.99 -5.78 -28.53
C GLU A 417 -18.07 -4.70 -28.52
N GLU A 418 -17.77 -3.48 -28.06
CA GLU A 418 -18.73 -2.37 -28.03
C GLU A 418 -19.05 -1.85 -29.43
N VAL A 419 -18.08 -1.91 -30.35
CA VAL A 419 -18.25 -1.43 -31.73
C VAL A 419 -19.16 -2.37 -32.52
N PHE A 420 -18.91 -3.69 -32.42
CA PHE A 420 -19.78 -4.72 -32.98
C PHE A 420 -19.73 -5.97 -32.13
N THR A 421 -20.90 -6.61 -31.94
CA THR A 421 -20.97 -7.89 -31.23
C THR A 421 -20.05 -8.93 -31.85
N THR A 422 -19.34 -9.68 -31.01
CA THR A 422 -18.52 -10.81 -31.45
C THR A 422 -19.30 -12.13 -31.47
N ALA A 423 -20.62 -12.07 -31.31
CA ALA A 423 -21.49 -13.22 -31.53
C ALA A 423 -21.37 -13.68 -33.00
N LEU A 424 -20.93 -14.92 -33.19
CA LEU A 424 -20.85 -15.54 -34.52
C LEU A 424 -22.21 -16.13 -34.95
N GLY A 425 -23.10 -16.37 -33.99
CA GLY A 425 -24.28 -17.22 -34.14
C GLY A 425 -24.00 -18.65 -33.69
N PHE A 426 -24.96 -19.55 -33.91
CA PHE A 426 -24.87 -20.96 -33.52
C PHE A 426 -24.56 -21.21 -32.03
N SER A 427 -24.96 -20.29 -31.16
CA SER A 427 -24.65 -20.32 -29.73
C SER A 427 -23.16 -20.10 -29.38
N ILE A 428 -22.41 -19.42 -30.26
CA ILE A 428 -20.96 -19.17 -30.11
C ILE A 428 -20.63 -17.67 -30.22
N ALA A 429 -19.73 -17.19 -29.36
CA ALA A 429 -19.07 -15.89 -29.47
C ALA A 429 -17.55 -16.03 -29.52
N ILE A 430 -16.90 -15.08 -30.21
CA ILE A 430 -15.44 -15.04 -30.35
C ILE A 430 -14.87 -13.66 -29.99
N PRO A 431 -14.87 -13.26 -28.70
CA PRO A 431 -14.24 -12.03 -28.26
C PRO A 431 -12.74 -12.07 -28.56
N HIS A 432 -12.18 -10.98 -29.07
CA HIS A 432 -10.77 -10.98 -29.45
C HIS A 432 -10.14 -9.60 -29.36
N CYS A 433 -8.85 -9.57 -29.04
CA CYS A 433 -8.05 -8.36 -29.05
C CYS A 433 -6.60 -8.66 -29.42
N LYS A 434 -5.90 -7.60 -29.84
CA LYS A 434 -4.44 -7.54 -29.89
C LYS A 434 -4.02 -6.37 -29.01
N SER A 435 -3.16 -6.60 -28.03
CA SER A 435 -2.84 -5.58 -27.01
C SER A 435 -1.51 -5.83 -26.34
N ALA A 436 -0.80 -4.74 -26.02
CA ALA A 436 0.39 -4.77 -25.16
C ALA A 436 0.12 -5.33 -23.75
N ALA A 437 -1.15 -5.40 -23.32
CA ALA A 437 -1.52 -6.01 -22.05
C ALA A 437 -1.34 -7.54 -22.02
N ILE A 438 -1.26 -8.19 -23.19
CA ILE A 438 -1.13 -9.63 -23.35
C ILE A 438 0.35 -10.02 -23.38
N THR A 439 0.79 -10.78 -22.38
CA THR A 439 2.18 -11.28 -22.32
C THR A 439 2.37 -12.53 -23.16
N ARG A 440 1.34 -13.38 -23.26
CA ARG A 440 1.35 -14.64 -24.04
C ARG A 440 0.05 -14.77 -24.82
N SER A 441 0.14 -14.88 -26.16
CA SER A 441 -1.08 -15.07 -26.96
C SER A 441 -1.79 -16.37 -26.58
N SER A 442 -3.11 -16.31 -26.52
CA SER A 442 -3.92 -17.38 -25.92
C SER A 442 -5.27 -17.55 -26.61
N ILE A 443 -5.75 -18.78 -26.61
CA ILE A 443 -7.14 -19.13 -26.91
C ILE A 443 -7.76 -19.64 -25.62
N SER A 444 -8.66 -18.86 -25.03
CA SER A 444 -9.40 -19.24 -23.82
C SER A 444 -10.80 -19.68 -24.17
N VAL A 445 -11.28 -20.73 -23.51
CA VAL A 445 -12.59 -21.32 -23.79
C VAL A 445 -13.42 -21.27 -22.54
N LEU A 446 -14.66 -20.80 -22.66
CA LEU A 446 -15.65 -20.88 -21.59
C LEU A 446 -16.95 -21.47 -22.14
N ARG A 447 -17.44 -22.54 -21.52
CA ARG A 447 -18.77 -23.08 -21.82
C ARG A 447 -19.70 -22.88 -20.64
N LEU A 448 -20.83 -22.24 -20.88
CA LEU A 448 -21.88 -21.97 -19.89
C LEU A 448 -22.78 -23.19 -19.69
N THR A 449 -23.39 -23.29 -18.51
CA THR A 449 -24.48 -24.23 -18.24
C THR A 449 -25.72 -23.88 -19.06
N GLU A 450 -26.13 -22.62 -19.02
CA GLU A 450 -27.26 -22.07 -19.78
C GLU A 450 -26.80 -20.97 -20.77
N PRO A 451 -27.41 -20.86 -21.97
CA PRO A 451 -27.09 -19.79 -22.90
C PRO A 451 -27.45 -18.41 -22.34
N LEU A 452 -26.62 -17.39 -22.63
CA LEU A 452 -26.88 -16.00 -22.25
C LEU A 452 -26.96 -15.07 -23.46
N GLU A 453 -27.71 -13.96 -23.34
CA GLU A 453 -27.80 -12.93 -24.39
C GLU A 453 -26.43 -12.22 -24.54
N TRP A 454 -25.88 -12.25 -25.75
CA TRP A 454 -24.55 -11.70 -26.05
C TRP A 454 -24.59 -10.39 -26.85
N GLY A 455 -25.72 -10.10 -27.48
CA GLY A 455 -25.93 -8.94 -28.34
C GLY A 455 -26.82 -9.28 -29.52
N ASN A 456 -27.62 -8.29 -29.96
CA ASN A 456 -28.50 -8.38 -31.12
C ASN A 456 -29.46 -9.60 -31.10
N GLY A 457 -29.86 -10.06 -29.90
CA GLY A 457 -30.77 -11.20 -29.75
C GLY A 457 -30.12 -12.56 -29.94
N VAL A 458 -28.78 -12.65 -30.01
CA VAL A 458 -28.07 -13.93 -30.10
C VAL A 458 -27.77 -14.46 -28.70
N ALA A 459 -28.29 -15.65 -28.40
CA ALA A 459 -27.95 -16.39 -27.18
C ALA A 459 -26.70 -17.25 -27.40
N VAL A 460 -25.73 -17.18 -26.48
CA VAL A 460 -24.41 -17.81 -26.56
C VAL A 460 -24.20 -18.75 -25.39
N LYS A 461 -23.73 -19.97 -25.66
CA LYS A 461 -23.38 -20.98 -24.65
C LYS A 461 -21.88 -21.31 -24.64
N LEU A 462 -21.18 -21.08 -25.75
CA LEU A 462 -19.73 -21.31 -25.87
C LEU A 462 -19.02 -20.02 -26.28
N VAL A 463 -18.03 -19.62 -25.51
CA VAL A 463 -17.18 -18.46 -25.79
C VAL A 463 -15.76 -18.93 -26.03
N ILE A 464 -15.18 -18.51 -27.15
CA ILE A 464 -13.79 -18.80 -27.48
C ILE A 464 -13.08 -17.45 -27.63
N MET A 465 -12.38 -17.01 -26.60
CA MET A 465 -11.69 -15.73 -26.58
C MET A 465 -10.28 -15.86 -27.13
N LEU A 466 -9.89 -14.97 -28.06
CA LEU A 466 -8.53 -14.92 -28.61
C LEU A 466 -7.84 -13.64 -28.19
N THR A 467 -6.78 -13.77 -27.40
CA THR A 467 -5.94 -12.65 -26.97
C THR A 467 -4.57 -12.76 -27.62
N LEU A 468 -4.11 -11.68 -28.23
CA LEU A 468 -2.85 -11.65 -28.97
C LEU A 468 -1.90 -10.62 -28.39
N SER A 469 -0.65 -11.02 -28.19
CA SER A 469 0.43 -10.09 -27.84
C SER A 469 0.81 -9.23 -29.05
N GLU A 470 1.25 -7.99 -28.79
CA GLU A 470 1.73 -7.10 -29.86
C GLU A 470 3.07 -7.53 -30.45
N GLY A 471 3.91 -8.19 -29.64
CA GLY A 471 5.26 -8.62 -30.01
C GLY A 471 5.31 -9.92 -30.81
N GLU A 472 4.22 -10.69 -30.87
CA GLU A 472 4.17 -11.96 -31.61
C GLU A 472 3.74 -11.74 -33.08
N GLY A 473 4.40 -12.44 -34.01
CA GLY A 473 4.27 -12.23 -35.46
C GLY A 473 2.88 -12.51 -36.06
N GLN A 474 2.73 -12.38 -37.39
CA GLN A 474 1.42 -12.52 -38.08
C GLN A 474 0.81 -13.94 -38.08
N GLN A 475 1.50 -14.95 -37.53
CA GLN A 475 1.08 -16.35 -37.53
C GLN A 475 -0.29 -16.55 -36.85
N HIS A 476 -0.62 -15.73 -35.86
CA HIS A 476 -1.85 -15.84 -35.07
C HIS A 476 -3.12 -15.39 -35.81
N MET A 477 -3.03 -14.53 -36.83
CA MET A 477 -4.18 -14.17 -37.67
C MET A 477 -4.69 -15.34 -38.53
N ARG A 478 -3.79 -16.28 -38.88
CA ARG A 478 -4.16 -17.52 -39.58
C ARG A 478 -5.00 -18.42 -38.67
N ILE A 479 -4.60 -18.55 -37.40
CA ILE A 479 -5.30 -19.35 -36.38
C ILE A 479 -6.74 -18.87 -36.21
N PHE A 480 -6.96 -17.56 -36.07
CA PHE A 480 -8.32 -16.99 -36.00
C PHE A 480 -9.15 -17.33 -37.24
N SER A 481 -8.57 -17.15 -38.43
CA SER A 481 -9.26 -17.41 -39.70
C SER A 481 -9.64 -18.90 -39.87
N VAL A 482 -8.75 -19.81 -39.46
CA VAL A 482 -8.99 -21.26 -39.47
C VAL A 482 -10.10 -21.61 -38.48
N LEU A 483 -10.01 -21.13 -37.24
CA LEU A 483 -11.01 -21.38 -36.20
C LEU A 483 -12.39 -20.88 -36.63
N ALA A 484 -12.52 -19.63 -37.07
CA ALA A 484 -13.78 -19.06 -37.53
C ALA A 484 -14.41 -19.88 -38.66
N ARG A 485 -13.60 -20.33 -39.64
CA ARG A 485 -14.05 -21.20 -40.73
C ARG A 485 -14.49 -22.57 -40.22
N ARG A 486 -13.73 -23.20 -39.32
CA ARG A 486 -14.07 -24.50 -38.74
C ARG A 486 -15.37 -24.45 -37.95
N LEU A 487 -15.63 -23.36 -37.24
CA LEU A 487 -16.87 -23.15 -36.49
C LEU A 487 -18.12 -23.03 -37.38
N MET A 488 -17.97 -22.81 -38.69
CA MET A 488 -19.11 -22.90 -39.63
C MET A 488 -19.60 -24.34 -39.86
N HIS A 489 -18.78 -25.35 -39.58
CA HIS A 489 -19.17 -26.75 -39.71
C HIS A 489 -19.94 -27.26 -38.48
N GLU A 490 -21.18 -27.72 -38.70
CA GLU A 490 -22.07 -28.19 -37.63
C GLU A 490 -21.50 -29.37 -36.83
N SER A 491 -20.84 -30.32 -37.50
CA SER A 491 -20.21 -31.48 -36.87
C SER A 491 -19.13 -31.06 -35.85
N PHE A 492 -18.35 -30.02 -36.16
CA PHE A 492 -17.35 -29.49 -35.24
C PHE A 492 -17.99 -28.80 -34.04
N ARG A 493 -18.99 -27.94 -34.27
CA ARG A 493 -19.74 -27.28 -33.17
C ARG A 493 -20.37 -28.30 -32.21
N LYS A 494 -20.98 -29.36 -32.74
CA LYS A 494 -21.58 -30.44 -31.92
C LYS A 494 -20.53 -31.13 -31.05
N ARG A 495 -19.33 -31.42 -31.57
CA ARG A 495 -18.22 -31.99 -30.78
C ARG A 495 -17.77 -31.05 -29.66
N LEU A 496 -17.56 -29.76 -29.95
CA LEU A 496 -17.19 -28.77 -28.92
C LEU A 496 -18.25 -28.67 -27.81
N MET A 497 -19.53 -28.65 -28.18
CA MET A 497 -20.63 -28.60 -27.21
C MET A 497 -20.76 -29.89 -26.38
N ALA A 498 -20.37 -31.04 -26.93
CA ALA A 498 -20.44 -32.33 -26.26
C ALA A 498 -19.20 -32.68 -25.41
N ALA A 499 -18.09 -31.96 -25.56
CA ALA A 499 -16.84 -32.27 -24.85
C ALA A 499 -17.06 -32.33 -23.33
N GLY A 500 -16.69 -33.45 -22.70
CA GLY A 500 -16.95 -33.73 -21.28
C GLY A 500 -15.86 -33.19 -20.35
N SER A 501 -14.69 -32.84 -20.88
CA SER A 501 -13.54 -32.41 -20.08
C SER A 501 -12.72 -31.30 -20.76
N PRO A 502 -11.98 -30.47 -19.98
CA PRO A 502 -11.04 -29.49 -20.52
C PRO A 502 -10.05 -30.09 -21.53
N ARG A 503 -9.50 -31.27 -21.22
CA ARG A 503 -8.58 -32.00 -22.11
C ARG A 503 -9.19 -32.42 -23.44
N GLU A 504 -10.43 -32.90 -23.42
CA GLU A 504 -11.13 -33.27 -24.66
C GLU A 504 -11.40 -32.05 -25.54
N MET A 505 -11.88 -30.94 -24.95
CA MET A 505 -12.07 -29.66 -25.64
C MET A 505 -10.76 -29.16 -26.26
N LEU A 506 -9.66 -29.23 -25.50
CA LEU A 506 -8.33 -28.83 -25.94
C LEU A 506 -7.86 -29.64 -27.14
N ASN A 507 -8.00 -30.98 -27.11
CA ASN A 507 -7.61 -31.85 -28.21
C ASN A 507 -8.42 -31.53 -29.48
N LEU A 508 -9.74 -31.34 -29.37
CA LEU A 508 -10.59 -30.96 -30.50
C LEU A 508 -10.14 -29.66 -31.16
N LEU A 509 -9.71 -28.67 -30.36
CA LEU A 509 -9.20 -27.40 -30.88
C LEU A 509 -7.81 -27.55 -31.50
N ARG A 510 -6.89 -28.28 -30.86
CA ARG A 510 -5.54 -28.52 -31.40
C ARG A 510 -5.59 -29.24 -32.73
N ASP A 511 -6.37 -30.32 -32.83
CA ASP A 511 -6.46 -31.17 -34.02
C ASP A 511 -6.93 -30.39 -35.27
N GLU A 512 -7.85 -29.44 -35.09
CA GLU A 512 -8.49 -28.74 -36.20
C GLU A 512 -7.89 -27.36 -36.50
N VAL A 513 -7.26 -26.73 -35.50
CA VAL A 513 -6.79 -25.33 -35.58
C VAL A 513 -5.27 -25.23 -35.65
N MET A 514 -4.53 -26.07 -34.93
CA MET A 514 -3.06 -25.98 -34.84
C MET A 514 -2.33 -26.87 -35.86
N ILE A 515 -2.92 -28.01 -36.28
CA ILE A 515 -2.33 -28.92 -37.28
C ILE A 515 -2.42 -28.37 -38.73
N SER A 516 -3.19 -27.31 -38.96
CA SER A 516 -3.29 -26.64 -40.28
C SER A 516 -2.22 -25.55 -40.51
N SER A 517 -1.16 -25.51 -39.69
CA SER A 517 -0.10 -24.48 -39.72
C SER A 517 1.00 -24.79 -40.72
#